data_AF-T0Q402-F1
#
_entry.id   AF-T0Q402-F1
#
_cell.length_a   1.000
_cell.length_b   1.000
_cell.length_c   1.000
_cell.angle_alpha   90.00
_cell.angle_beta   90.00
_cell.angle_gamma   90.00
#
_symmetry.space_group_name_H-M   'P 1'
#
loop_
_entity.id
_entity.type
_entity.pdbx_description
1 polymer ?
#
loop_
_entity_poly.entity_id
_entity_poly.type
_entity_poly.pdbx_seq_one_letter_code
_entity_poly.pdbx_strand_id
1 'polypeptide(L)'
;MGALQSSDDSHECHIMAHHEITAFYDALKAAMAKRPVLPKTTPTAAEVRARLHEHDKKKHALLLPLPSYMPTTPVKITKTVKPVDTTRAVSDLELRLRELSARRDHDTNELFEAILAFKASCANDEAFLDGLAGCQRAQRLWRQHQYDSSHDLELLCKVQQKARDASGAGTLTAKLAYREPTIDGRLKKLALAASLVSSNVPPTSSQIFCNQSVTDHKLLLEKQMRWEQDLLHISVDVKSELHDSVFLDRSVMDTIYNLVALAPFFQTNLMVEAVTLAETFWVHPKQFWWTAVHACVDMDQCELLLWMLPQKPMITLRHVVKTCLEAKKIAAAEALAKQEPNATERAELLQMVRRAQGPSATSPTTAAAKPQSPAPSTQSI
;
A
#
# COMPACT_ATOMS: atom_id res chain seq x y z
N MET A 1 2.93 -0.53 -14.41
CA MET A 1 3.43 -1.72 -13.71
C MET A 1 4.53 -2.33 -14.57
N GLY A 2 5.74 -1.76 -14.52
CA GLY A 2 6.90 -2.31 -15.23
C GLY A 2 7.49 -3.43 -14.39
N ALA A 3 7.57 -4.64 -14.96
CA ALA A 3 8.27 -5.74 -14.34
C ALA A 3 9.76 -5.37 -14.21
N LEU A 4 10.24 -5.21 -12.98
CA LEU A 4 11.66 -5.22 -12.67
C LEU A 4 12.16 -6.67 -12.81
N GLN A 5 12.32 -7.14 -14.04
CA GLN A 5 13.17 -8.29 -14.33
C GLN A 5 14.60 -7.78 -14.45
N SER A 6 15.27 -7.66 -13.30
CA SER A 6 16.72 -7.72 -13.24
C SER A 6 17.13 -9.17 -13.50
N SER A 7 17.71 -9.45 -14.67
CA SER A 7 18.03 -10.79 -15.17
C SER A 7 19.28 -11.42 -14.54
N ASP A 8 19.69 -11.01 -13.33
CA ASP A 8 20.97 -11.45 -12.74
C ASP A 8 20.88 -12.12 -11.36
N ASP A 9 19.69 -12.30 -10.78
CA ASP A 9 19.57 -12.97 -9.47
C ASP A 9 19.10 -14.43 -9.60
N SER A 10 20.06 -15.35 -9.73
CA SER A 10 19.87 -16.77 -9.40
C SER A 10 19.83 -17.01 -7.88
N HIS A 11 19.26 -16.07 -7.12
CA HIS A 11 19.02 -16.22 -5.70
C HIS A 11 17.55 -16.53 -5.51
N GLU A 12 17.25 -17.80 -5.24
CA GLU A 12 15.95 -18.28 -4.82
C GLU A 12 15.31 -17.28 -3.86
N CYS A 13 14.06 -16.91 -4.13
CA CYS A 13 13.22 -16.19 -3.18
C CYS A 13 12.99 -17.12 -1.99
N HIS A 14 13.94 -17.17 -1.07
CA HIS A 14 13.86 -17.95 0.15
C HIS A 14 12.62 -17.48 0.91
N ILE A 15 11.63 -18.37 0.98
CA ILE A 15 10.40 -18.10 1.72
C ILE A 15 10.76 -18.18 3.20
N MET A 16 10.90 -17.01 3.83
CA MET A 16 11.18 -16.94 5.26
C MET A 16 9.94 -17.37 6.06
N ALA A 17 10.16 -18.22 7.06
CA ALA A 17 9.15 -18.58 8.03
C ALA A 17 8.87 -17.42 9.00
N HIS A 18 7.70 -17.45 9.65
CA HIS A 18 7.26 -16.38 10.55
C HIS A 18 8.28 -16.05 11.65
N HIS A 19 8.86 -17.07 12.29
CA HIS A 19 9.85 -16.89 13.36
C HIS A 19 11.16 -16.25 12.87
N GLU A 20 11.54 -16.45 11.60
CA GLU A 20 12.72 -15.84 11.00
C GLU A 20 12.49 -14.35 10.72
N ILE A 21 11.29 -13.99 10.26
CA ILE A 21 10.88 -12.59 10.06
C ILE A 21 10.86 -11.85 11.39
N THR A 22 10.25 -12.42 12.42
CA THR A 22 10.21 -11.83 13.76
C THR A 22 11.61 -11.66 14.34
N ALA A 23 12.45 -12.70 14.30
CA ALA A 23 13.83 -12.63 14.79
C ALA A 23 14.65 -11.55 14.06
N PHE A 24 14.46 -11.41 12.74
CA PHE A 24 15.08 -10.35 11.96
C PHE A 24 14.68 -8.95 12.48
N TYR A 25 13.39 -8.70 12.65
CA TYR A 25 12.91 -7.39 13.08
C TYR A 25 13.27 -7.09 14.55
N ASP A 26 13.30 -8.09 15.42
CA ASP A 26 13.82 -7.94 16.79
C ASP A 26 15.29 -7.52 16.82
N ALA A 27 16.13 -8.17 16.02
CA ALA A 27 17.53 -7.79 15.88
C ALA A 27 17.68 -6.37 15.30
N LEU A 28 16.84 -6.00 14.32
CA LEU A 28 16.85 -4.69 13.71
C LEU A 28 16.43 -3.59 14.71
N LYS A 29 15.34 -3.80 15.47
CA LYS A 29 14.92 -2.88 16.55
C LYS A 29 16.03 -2.68 17.57
N ALA A 30 16.64 -3.77 18.03
CA ALA A 30 17.75 -3.72 18.99
C ALA A 30 18.98 -2.99 18.43
N ALA A 31 19.28 -3.15 17.14
CA ALA A 31 20.36 -2.42 16.48
C ALA A 31 20.04 -0.92 16.39
N MET A 32 18.82 -0.54 15.98
CA MET A 32 18.41 0.86 15.86
C MET A 32 18.39 1.58 17.20
N ALA A 33 17.98 0.90 18.29
CA ALA A 33 18.00 1.47 19.63
C ALA A 33 19.42 1.77 20.15
N LYS A 34 20.43 1.05 19.65
CA LYS A 34 21.85 1.26 20.01
C LYS A 34 22.54 2.33 19.16
N ARG A 35 21.93 2.75 18.05
CA ARG A 35 22.52 3.76 17.15
C ARG A 35 22.39 5.16 17.78
N PRO A 36 23.36 6.05 17.56
CA PRO A 36 23.31 7.42 18.06
C PRO A 36 22.18 8.20 17.38
N VAL A 37 21.97 9.44 17.85
CA VAL A 37 21.02 10.43 17.31
C VAL A 37 20.92 10.36 15.78
N LEU A 38 19.70 10.41 15.26
CA LEU A 38 19.42 10.38 13.83
C LEU A 38 20.23 11.44 13.07
N PRO A 39 20.74 11.11 11.86
CA PRO A 39 21.56 12.03 11.11
C PRO A 39 20.73 13.22 10.64
N LYS A 40 21.35 14.40 10.62
CA LYS A 40 20.79 15.54 9.89
C LYS A 40 20.86 15.23 8.41
N THR A 41 19.77 15.51 7.70
CA THR A 41 19.67 15.33 6.25
C THR A 41 19.62 16.69 5.56
N THR A 42 20.03 16.72 4.30
CA THR A 42 20.05 17.94 3.48
C THR A 42 18.68 18.60 3.32
N PRO A 43 17.58 17.88 2.99
CA PRO A 43 16.27 18.50 2.84
C PRO A 43 15.63 18.82 4.19
N THR A 44 14.79 19.86 4.20
CA THR A 44 13.93 20.23 5.33
C THR A 44 12.69 19.33 5.41
N ALA A 45 12.05 19.28 6.59
CA ALA A 45 10.81 18.53 6.78
C ALA A 45 9.70 18.96 5.81
N ALA A 46 9.60 20.26 5.51
CA ALA A 46 8.60 20.79 4.58
C ALA A 46 8.86 20.34 3.14
N GLU A 47 10.13 20.34 2.69
CA GLU A 47 10.50 19.85 1.36
C GLU A 47 10.22 18.35 1.20
N VAL A 48 10.54 17.55 2.22
CA VAL A 48 10.23 16.12 2.20
C VAL A 48 8.72 15.88 2.13
N ARG A 49 7.91 16.58 2.92
CA ARG A 49 6.45 16.47 2.82
C ARG A 49 5.92 16.86 1.44
N ALA A 50 6.42 17.95 0.86
CA ALA A 50 6.03 18.36 -0.50
C ALA A 50 6.38 17.29 -1.55
N ARG A 51 7.56 16.68 -1.45
CA ARG A 51 7.98 15.57 -2.32
C ARG A 51 7.12 14.33 -2.11
N LEU A 52 6.74 14.00 -0.87
CA LEU A 52 5.81 12.90 -0.58
C LEU A 52 4.44 13.14 -1.24
N HIS A 53 3.89 14.35 -1.16
CA HIS A 53 2.64 14.68 -1.86
C HIS A 53 2.77 14.60 -3.39
N GLU A 54 3.89 15.04 -3.96
CA GLU A 54 4.11 14.92 -5.41
C GLU A 54 4.25 13.47 -5.85
N HIS A 55 5.00 12.68 -5.08
CA HIS A 55 5.16 11.25 -5.27
C HIS A 55 3.80 10.53 -5.20
N ASP A 56 2.96 10.89 -4.24
CA ASP A 56 1.61 10.34 -4.09
C ASP A 56 0.70 10.73 -5.26
N LYS A 57 0.76 11.96 -5.75
CA LYS A 57 0.01 12.37 -6.96
C LYS A 57 0.42 11.55 -8.19
N LYS A 58 1.70 11.21 -8.32
CA LYS A 58 2.20 10.37 -9.43
C LYS A 58 1.82 8.89 -9.27
N LYS A 59 1.84 8.35 -8.06
CA LYS A 59 1.55 6.92 -7.80
C LYS A 59 0.07 6.60 -7.62
N HIS A 60 -0.70 7.51 -7.03
CA HIS A 60 -2.05 7.28 -6.55
C HIS A 60 -3.09 8.20 -7.20
N ALA A 61 -2.91 8.58 -8.47
CA ALA A 61 -3.88 9.36 -9.25
C ALA A 61 -5.31 8.76 -9.32
N LEU A 62 -5.53 7.56 -8.77
CA LEU A 62 -6.82 6.88 -8.67
C LEU A 62 -7.52 7.04 -7.30
N LEU A 63 -6.84 7.57 -6.28
CA LEU A 63 -7.47 7.96 -5.00
C LEU A 63 -8.04 9.39 -5.08
N LEU A 64 -8.68 9.70 -6.21
CA LEU A 64 -9.42 10.96 -6.34
C LEU A 64 -10.55 10.96 -5.32
N PRO A 65 -10.85 12.11 -4.68
CA PRO A 65 -12.01 12.21 -3.81
C PRO A 65 -13.25 11.75 -4.61
N LEU A 66 -14.11 10.99 -3.93
CA LEU A 66 -15.37 10.52 -4.51
C LEU A 66 -16.08 11.71 -5.18
N PRO A 67 -16.58 11.55 -6.42
CA PRO A 67 -17.32 12.61 -7.06
C PRO A 67 -18.46 13.11 -6.17
N SER A 68 -18.63 14.43 -6.10
CA SER A 68 -19.58 15.13 -5.22
C SER A 68 -21.06 14.72 -5.39
N TYR A 69 -21.38 13.93 -6.42
CA TYR A 69 -22.72 13.40 -6.67
C TYR A 69 -23.04 12.10 -5.91
N MET A 70 -22.08 11.50 -5.19
CA MET A 70 -22.35 10.28 -4.40
C MET A 70 -22.96 10.65 -3.03
N PRO A 71 -24.16 10.15 -2.67
CA PRO A 71 -24.79 10.47 -1.39
C PRO A 71 -23.91 10.04 -0.21
N THR A 72 -23.59 10.98 0.67
CA THR A 72 -22.80 10.78 1.92
C THR A 72 -23.63 10.23 3.07
N THR A 73 -24.76 9.59 2.79
CA THR A 73 -25.71 9.19 3.83
C THR A 73 -25.08 8.17 4.78
N PRO A 74 -25.15 8.39 6.11
CA PRO A 74 -24.65 7.45 7.09
C PRO A 74 -25.44 6.13 6.98
N VAL A 75 -24.72 5.07 6.61
CA VAL A 75 -25.32 3.77 6.29
C VAL A 75 -25.56 2.97 7.56
N LYS A 76 -26.81 2.59 7.82
CA LYS A 76 -27.20 1.73 8.96
C LYS A 76 -27.11 0.26 8.56
N ILE A 77 -25.95 -0.36 8.73
CA ILE A 77 -25.76 -1.80 8.54
C ILE A 77 -25.90 -2.50 9.90
N THR A 78 -26.73 -3.56 9.97
CA THR A 78 -26.93 -4.32 11.20
C THR A 78 -25.76 -5.26 11.49
N LYS A 79 -25.39 -5.40 12.77
CA LYS A 79 -24.34 -6.32 13.24
C LYS A 79 -24.72 -7.80 13.13
N THR A 80 -26.01 -8.12 13.13
CA THR A 80 -26.51 -9.48 13.17
C THR A 80 -27.28 -9.83 11.90
N VAL A 81 -27.00 -11.01 11.35
CA VAL A 81 -27.82 -11.63 10.32
C VAL A 81 -29.05 -12.22 11.01
N LYS A 82 -30.23 -11.63 10.79
CA LYS A 82 -31.48 -12.16 11.34
C LYS A 82 -31.90 -13.43 10.58
N PRO A 83 -32.51 -14.43 11.25
CA PRO A 83 -33.11 -15.55 10.57
C PRO A 83 -34.26 -15.07 9.65
N VAL A 84 -34.46 -15.78 8.54
CA VAL A 84 -35.58 -15.54 7.63
C VAL A 84 -36.86 -15.90 8.37
N ASP A 85 -37.84 -15.01 8.34
CA ASP A 85 -39.16 -15.30 8.88
C ASP A 85 -39.88 -16.30 7.97
N THR A 86 -39.82 -17.58 8.34
CA THR A 86 -40.45 -18.68 7.60
C THR A 86 -41.96 -18.73 7.79
N THR A 87 -42.55 -17.84 8.59
CA THR A 87 -43.99 -17.83 8.87
C THR A 87 -44.78 -16.90 7.96
N ARG A 88 -44.11 -16.16 7.06
CA ARG A 88 -44.76 -15.25 6.11
C ARG A 88 -45.49 -16.02 5.00
N ALA A 89 -46.69 -15.57 4.66
CA ALA A 89 -47.40 -16.01 3.45
C ALA A 89 -46.57 -15.69 2.19
N VAL A 90 -46.37 -16.68 1.33
CA VAL A 90 -45.61 -16.56 0.09
C VAL A 90 -46.56 -16.15 -1.03
N SER A 91 -46.24 -15.08 -1.76
CA SER A 91 -47.05 -14.61 -2.89
C SER A 91 -46.82 -15.45 -4.15
N ASP A 92 -47.76 -15.44 -5.10
CA ASP A 92 -47.63 -16.13 -6.39
C ASP A 92 -46.41 -15.65 -7.19
N LEU A 93 -46.09 -14.35 -7.09
CA LEU A 93 -44.90 -13.78 -7.72
C LEU A 93 -43.60 -14.27 -7.08
N GLU A 94 -43.59 -14.48 -5.77
CA GLU A 94 -42.45 -15.07 -5.06
C GLU A 94 -42.29 -16.56 -5.42
N LEU A 95 -43.39 -17.30 -5.57
CA LEU A 95 -43.37 -18.69 -6.03
C LEU A 95 -42.79 -18.80 -7.46
N ARG A 96 -43.25 -17.94 -8.38
CA ARG A 96 -42.72 -17.89 -9.74
C ARG A 96 -41.22 -17.57 -9.76
N LEU A 97 -40.77 -16.62 -8.92
CA LEU A 97 -39.35 -16.29 -8.78
C LEU A 97 -38.53 -17.50 -8.28
N ARG A 98 -39.02 -18.21 -7.26
CA ARG A 98 -38.36 -19.41 -6.72
C ARG A 98 -38.26 -20.51 -7.78
N GLU A 99 -39.33 -20.74 -8.52
CA GLU A 99 -39.38 -21.71 -9.61
C GLU A 99 -38.31 -21.38 -10.67
N LEU A 100 -38.34 -20.16 -11.23
CA LEU A 100 -37.39 -19.71 -12.25
C LEU A 100 -35.94 -19.73 -11.74
N SER A 101 -35.72 -19.37 -10.47
CA SER A 101 -34.39 -19.42 -9.85
C SER A 101 -33.86 -20.85 -9.69
N ALA A 102 -34.73 -21.86 -9.64
CA ALA A 102 -34.37 -23.28 -9.51
C ALA A 102 -34.17 -23.98 -10.86
N ARG A 103 -34.67 -23.40 -11.97
CA ARG A 103 -34.51 -23.98 -13.32
C ARG A 103 -33.05 -24.01 -13.79
N ARG A 104 -32.73 -25.03 -14.59
CA ARG A 104 -31.40 -25.28 -15.20
C ARG A 104 -31.26 -24.72 -16.62
N ASP A 105 -32.33 -24.22 -17.21
CA ASP A 105 -32.40 -23.67 -18.57
C ASP A 105 -31.63 -22.34 -18.74
N HIS A 106 -31.20 -21.72 -17.63
CA HIS A 106 -30.40 -20.49 -17.61
C HIS A 106 -31.05 -19.27 -18.30
N ASP A 107 -32.37 -19.26 -18.54
CA ASP A 107 -33.05 -18.07 -19.08
C ASP A 107 -32.96 -16.91 -18.08
N THR A 108 -32.05 -15.98 -18.40
CA THR A 108 -31.68 -14.88 -17.51
C THR A 108 -32.62 -13.69 -17.68
N ASN A 109 -33.24 -13.55 -18.85
CA ASN A 109 -34.19 -12.48 -19.12
C ASN A 109 -35.51 -12.75 -18.40
N GLU A 110 -36.06 -13.96 -18.51
CA GLU A 110 -37.31 -14.31 -17.81
C GLU A 110 -37.12 -14.23 -16.29
N LEU A 111 -35.97 -14.68 -15.78
CA LEU A 111 -35.65 -14.57 -14.35
C LEU A 111 -35.54 -13.10 -13.92
N PHE A 112 -34.94 -12.24 -14.73
CA PHE A 112 -34.81 -10.82 -14.41
C PHE A 112 -36.17 -10.11 -14.38
N GLU A 113 -37.03 -10.36 -15.37
CA GLU A 113 -38.40 -9.83 -15.40
C GLU A 113 -39.20 -10.28 -14.16
N ALA A 114 -39.06 -11.54 -13.74
CA ALA A 114 -39.68 -12.04 -12.53
C ALA A 114 -39.15 -11.35 -11.24
N ILE A 115 -37.85 -11.04 -11.17
CA ILE A 115 -37.27 -10.26 -10.06
C ILE A 115 -37.90 -8.87 -10.01
N LEU A 116 -38.02 -8.19 -11.16
CA LEU A 116 -38.61 -6.84 -11.24
C LEU A 116 -40.09 -6.84 -10.86
N ALA A 117 -40.87 -7.79 -11.38
CA ALA A 117 -42.28 -7.94 -11.04
C ALA A 117 -42.49 -8.23 -9.55
N PHE A 118 -41.66 -9.11 -8.96
CA PHE A 118 -41.71 -9.37 -7.53
C PHE A 118 -41.33 -8.12 -6.70
N LYS A 119 -40.27 -7.40 -7.08
CA LYS A 119 -39.89 -6.14 -6.42
C LYS A 119 -41.04 -5.12 -6.44
N ALA A 120 -41.69 -4.93 -7.58
CA ALA A 120 -42.80 -4.00 -7.73
C ALA A 120 -44.03 -4.37 -6.86
N SER A 121 -44.21 -5.65 -6.56
CA SER A 121 -45.29 -6.12 -5.68
C SER A 121 -44.99 -6.00 -4.17
N CYS A 122 -43.73 -5.78 -3.79
CA CYS A 122 -43.33 -5.72 -2.39
C CYS A 122 -43.66 -4.35 -1.79
N ALA A 123 -44.16 -4.35 -0.56
CA ALA A 123 -44.47 -3.13 0.18
C ALA A 123 -43.23 -2.29 0.54
N ASN A 124 -42.06 -2.93 0.66
CA ASN A 124 -40.77 -2.28 0.94
C ASN A 124 -39.60 -3.19 0.51
N ASP A 125 -38.39 -2.64 0.51
CA ASP A 125 -37.18 -3.37 0.12
C ASP A 125 -36.87 -4.57 1.03
N GLU A 126 -37.17 -4.50 2.33
CA GLU A 126 -36.95 -5.63 3.25
C GLU A 126 -37.78 -6.85 2.85
N ALA A 127 -39.07 -6.65 2.54
CA ALA A 127 -39.97 -7.70 2.10
C ALA A 127 -39.51 -8.35 0.78
N PHE A 128 -38.91 -7.56 -0.12
CA PHE A 128 -38.31 -8.03 -1.36
C PHE A 128 -37.04 -8.85 -1.10
N LEU A 129 -36.13 -8.34 -0.27
CA LEU A 129 -34.88 -9.02 0.06
C LEU A 129 -35.11 -10.34 0.80
N ASP A 130 -36.12 -10.40 1.67
CA ASP A 130 -36.52 -11.65 2.35
C ASP A 130 -36.98 -12.72 1.36
N GLY A 131 -37.79 -12.36 0.36
CA GLY A 131 -38.21 -13.31 -0.69
C GLY A 131 -37.05 -13.73 -1.61
N LEU A 132 -36.09 -12.83 -1.81
CA LEU A 132 -34.89 -13.11 -2.61
C LEU A 132 -33.90 -14.02 -1.88
N ALA A 133 -33.87 -14.03 -0.54
CA ALA A 133 -32.89 -14.72 0.32
C ALA A 133 -32.76 -16.24 0.07
N GLY A 134 -33.82 -16.89 -0.42
CA GLY A 134 -33.80 -18.32 -0.79
C GLY A 134 -33.36 -18.61 -2.23
N CYS A 135 -33.27 -17.59 -3.09
CA CYS A 135 -33.16 -17.74 -4.54
C CYS A 135 -31.73 -17.41 -5.03
N GLN A 136 -30.78 -18.34 -4.89
CA GLN A 136 -29.35 -18.08 -5.15
C GLN A 136 -29.04 -17.52 -6.56
N ARG A 137 -29.74 -17.99 -7.59
CA ARG A 137 -29.54 -17.52 -8.97
C ARG A 137 -30.09 -16.10 -9.14
N ALA A 138 -31.29 -15.84 -8.61
CA ALA A 138 -31.88 -14.51 -8.61
C ALA A 138 -31.03 -13.50 -7.81
N GLN A 139 -30.47 -13.90 -6.66
CA GLN A 139 -29.55 -13.06 -5.89
C GLN A 139 -28.30 -12.68 -6.65
N ARG A 140 -27.68 -13.64 -7.36
CA ARG A 140 -26.48 -13.36 -8.17
C ARG A 140 -26.80 -12.34 -9.26
N LEU A 141 -27.91 -12.55 -9.97
CA LEU A 141 -28.34 -11.66 -11.04
C LEU A 141 -28.69 -10.26 -10.52
N TRP A 142 -29.44 -10.19 -9.42
CA TRP A 142 -29.80 -8.93 -8.78
C TRP A 142 -28.59 -8.18 -8.26
N ARG A 143 -27.62 -8.86 -7.62
CA ARG A 143 -26.36 -8.24 -7.18
C ARG A 143 -25.58 -7.67 -8.36
N GLN A 144 -25.47 -8.40 -9.46
CA GLN A 144 -24.79 -7.90 -10.65
C GLN A 144 -25.46 -6.64 -11.19
N HIS A 145 -26.79 -6.65 -11.31
CA HIS A 145 -27.55 -5.49 -11.75
C HIS A 145 -27.37 -4.27 -10.82
N GLN A 146 -27.42 -4.47 -9.50
CA GLN A 146 -27.20 -3.37 -8.54
C GLN A 146 -25.75 -2.87 -8.55
N TYR A 147 -24.77 -3.73 -8.83
CA TYR A 147 -23.39 -3.28 -8.99
C TYR A 147 -23.20 -2.44 -10.26
N ASP A 148 -23.68 -2.93 -11.40
CA ASP A 148 -23.43 -2.30 -12.71
C ASP A 148 -24.30 -1.05 -12.95
N SER A 149 -25.56 -1.07 -12.52
CA SER A 149 -26.54 -0.05 -12.90
C SER A 149 -26.73 1.05 -11.85
N SER A 150 -26.70 0.72 -10.56
CA SER A 150 -27.01 1.67 -9.47
C SER A 150 -25.81 1.97 -8.57
N HIS A 151 -24.77 1.12 -8.59
CA HIS A 151 -23.65 1.17 -7.66
C HIS A 151 -24.08 1.27 -6.18
N ASP A 152 -25.23 0.67 -5.86
CA ASP A 152 -25.84 0.69 -4.53
C ASP A 152 -25.22 -0.39 -3.62
N LEU A 153 -24.04 -0.05 -3.08
CA LEU A 153 -23.31 -0.91 -2.16
C LEU A 153 -24.07 -1.20 -0.85
N GLU A 154 -25.00 -0.33 -0.43
CA GLU A 154 -25.81 -0.56 0.77
C GLU A 154 -26.81 -1.68 0.52
N LEU A 155 -27.57 -1.59 -0.56
CA LEU A 155 -28.52 -2.64 -0.95
C LEU A 155 -27.80 -3.96 -1.18
N LEU A 156 -26.63 -3.94 -1.84
CA LEU A 156 -25.79 -5.13 -2.02
C LEU A 156 -25.40 -5.76 -0.68
N CYS A 157 -25.05 -4.95 0.33
CA CYS A 157 -24.73 -5.45 1.66
C CYS A 157 -25.94 -6.13 2.30
N LYS A 158 -27.13 -5.52 2.22
CA LYS A 158 -28.38 -6.09 2.75
C LYS A 158 -28.75 -7.40 2.05
N VAL A 159 -28.60 -7.46 0.72
CA VAL A 159 -28.79 -8.72 -0.05
C VAL A 159 -27.91 -9.83 0.51
N GLN A 160 -26.62 -9.55 0.75
CA GLN A 160 -25.69 -10.54 1.29
C GLN A 160 -26.02 -10.98 2.71
N GLN A 161 -26.43 -10.03 3.57
CA GLN A 161 -26.87 -10.37 4.93
C GLN A 161 -28.09 -11.29 4.90
N LYS A 162 -29.09 -10.98 4.06
CA LYS A 162 -30.30 -11.80 3.91
C LYS A 162 -30.00 -13.17 3.30
N ALA A 163 -29.06 -13.24 2.37
CA ALA A 163 -28.53 -14.48 1.80
C ALA A 163 -27.67 -15.30 2.79
N ARG A 164 -27.45 -14.80 4.02
CA ARG A 164 -26.59 -15.41 5.05
C ARG A 164 -25.13 -15.53 4.63
N ASP A 165 -24.68 -14.69 3.71
CA ASP A 165 -23.29 -14.56 3.32
C ASP A 165 -22.65 -13.40 4.11
N ALA A 166 -22.35 -13.66 5.39
CA ALA A 166 -21.79 -12.65 6.28
C ALA A 166 -20.40 -12.17 5.82
N SER A 167 -19.59 -13.06 5.23
CA SER A 167 -18.29 -12.70 4.66
C SER A 167 -18.44 -11.78 3.43
N GLY A 168 -19.38 -12.08 2.53
CA GLY A 168 -19.71 -11.19 1.42
C GLY A 168 -20.27 -9.83 1.87
N ALA A 169 -21.13 -9.82 2.90
CA ALA A 169 -21.64 -8.60 3.50
C ALA A 169 -20.52 -7.76 4.16
N GLY A 170 -19.59 -8.41 4.87
CA GLY A 170 -18.43 -7.76 5.45
C GLY A 170 -17.49 -7.16 4.40
N THR A 171 -17.26 -7.87 3.29
CA THR A 171 -16.48 -7.35 2.15
C THR A 171 -17.10 -6.08 1.55
N LEU A 172 -18.42 -6.05 1.37
CA LEU A 172 -19.13 -4.86 0.89
C LEU A 172 -19.13 -3.73 1.92
N THR A 173 -19.24 -4.07 3.21
CA THR A 173 -19.14 -3.11 4.31
C THR A 173 -17.76 -2.45 4.33
N ALA A 174 -16.69 -3.21 4.06
CA ALA A 174 -15.34 -2.66 3.94
C ALA A 174 -15.24 -1.67 2.77
N LYS A 175 -15.84 -1.98 1.61
CA LYS A 175 -15.94 -1.03 0.48
C LYS A 175 -16.72 0.24 0.85
N LEU A 176 -17.82 0.09 1.60
CA LEU A 176 -18.63 1.20 2.09
C LEU A 176 -17.90 2.11 3.10
N ALA A 177 -16.85 1.61 3.75
CA ALA A 177 -16.04 2.41 4.67
C ALA A 177 -15.32 3.56 3.93
N TYR A 178 -14.94 3.36 2.66
CA TYR A 178 -14.31 4.39 1.84
C TYR A 178 -15.30 5.46 1.33
N ARG A 179 -16.60 5.25 1.51
CA ARG A 179 -17.62 6.27 1.29
C ARG A 179 -17.87 7.13 2.54
N GLU A 180 -17.24 6.81 3.66
CA GLU A 180 -17.38 7.63 4.87
C GLU A 180 -16.62 8.94 4.71
N PRO A 181 -17.27 10.08 5.05
CA PRO A 181 -16.64 11.40 4.96
C PRO A 181 -15.60 11.62 6.07
N THR A 182 -15.59 10.80 7.11
CA THR A 182 -14.68 10.93 8.26
C THR A 182 -13.91 9.65 8.49
N ILE A 183 -12.68 9.78 9.01
CA ILE A 183 -11.85 8.63 9.39
C ILE A 183 -12.50 7.83 10.52
N ASP A 184 -13.12 8.50 11.50
CA ASP A 184 -13.88 7.82 12.55
C ASP A 184 -15.05 7.00 12.01
N GLY A 185 -15.79 7.55 11.03
CA GLY A 185 -16.86 6.84 10.34
C GLY A 185 -16.32 5.62 9.61
N ARG A 186 -15.20 5.78 8.90
CA ARG A 186 -14.49 4.71 8.19
C ARG A 186 -14.05 3.61 9.14
N LEU A 187 -13.41 3.95 10.25
CA LEU A 187 -12.96 3.00 11.28
C LEU A 187 -14.13 2.23 11.90
N LYS A 188 -15.26 2.92 12.19
CA LYS A 188 -16.49 2.27 12.67
C LYS A 188 -17.04 1.27 11.65
N LYS A 189 -17.04 1.62 10.37
CA LYS A 189 -17.46 0.70 9.29
C LYS A 189 -16.51 -0.46 9.10
N LEU A 190 -15.20 -0.25 9.15
CA LEU A 190 -14.21 -1.33 9.08
C LEU A 190 -14.32 -2.28 10.30
N ALA A 191 -14.62 -1.76 11.49
CA ALA A 191 -14.90 -2.58 12.66
C ALA A 191 -16.14 -3.47 12.46
N LEU A 192 -17.19 -2.91 11.84
CA LEU A 192 -18.38 -3.66 11.48
C LEU A 192 -18.09 -4.72 10.41
N ALA A 193 -17.32 -4.37 9.38
CA ALA A 193 -16.86 -5.30 8.35
C ALA A 193 -16.10 -6.48 8.97
N ALA A 194 -15.13 -6.19 9.85
CA ALA A 194 -14.34 -7.19 10.57
C ALA A 194 -15.24 -8.15 11.38
N SER A 195 -16.25 -7.62 12.07
CA SER A 195 -17.23 -8.42 12.81
C SER A 195 -18.09 -9.32 11.93
N LEU A 196 -18.45 -8.88 10.72
CA LEU A 196 -19.26 -9.64 9.78
C LEU A 196 -18.44 -10.75 9.09
N VAL A 197 -17.21 -10.44 8.67
CA VAL A 197 -16.35 -11.44 8.02
C VAL A 197 -15.95 -12.55 9.01
N SER A 198 -15.77 -12.22 10.30
CA SER A 198 -15.45 -13.18 11.36
C SER A 198 -16.63 -14.04 11.83
N SER A 199 -17.87 -13.79 11.39
CA SER A 199 -19.04 -14.49 11.94
C SER A 199 -19.29 -15.89 11.35
N ASN A 200 -18.58 -16.27 10.28
CA ASN A 200 -18.71 -17.59 9.66
C ASN A 200 -17.85 -18.62 10.41
N VAL A 201 -18.46 -19.72 10.87
CA VAL A 201 -17.77 -20.80 11.60
C VAL A 201 -18.22 -22.17 11.07
N PRO A 202 -17.29 -23.05 10.62
CA PRO A 202 -15.87 -22.78 10.36
C PRO A 202 -15.68 -21.95 9.07
N PRO A 203 -14.67 -21.05 9.00
CA PRO A 203 -14.37 -20.30 7.79
C PRO A 203 -13.62 -21.16 6.75
N THR A 204 -13.89 -20.92 5.46
CA THR A 204 -13.08 -21.43 4.35
C THR A 204 -11.73 -20.70 4.27
N SER A 205 -10.72 -21.27 3.60
CA SER A 205 -9.40 -20.62 3.45
C SER A 205 -9.47 -19.21 2.84
N SER A 206 -10.31 -19.00 1.82
CA SER A 206 -10.52 -17.68 1.22
C SER A 206 -11.17 -16.69 2.20
N GLN A 207 -12.04 -17.17 3.09
CA GLN A 207 -12.63 -16.35 4.14
C GLN A 207 -11.61 -16.03 5.23
N ILE A 208 -10.75 -16.96 5.63
CA ILE A 208 -9.66 -16.69 6.59
C ILE A 208 -8.79 -15.53 6.09
N PHE A 209 -8.38 -15.57 4.82
CA PHE A 209 -7.60 -14.51 4.20
C PHE A 209 -8.34 -13.16 4.19
N CYS A 210 -9.61 -13.15 3.78
CA CYS A 210 -10.43 -11.94 3.77
C CYS A 210 -10.62 -11.35 5.19
N ASN A 211 -10.88 -12.21 6.18
CA ASN A 211 -11.06 -11.84 7.57
C ASN A 211 -9.82 -11.14 8.12
N GLN A 212 -8.65 -11.73 7.87
CA GLN A 212 -7.37 -11.15 8.28
C GLN A 212 -7.13 -9.82 7.55
N SER A 213 -7.36 -9.77 6.24
CA SER A 213 -7.14 -8.55 5.43
C SER A 213 -7.96 -7.36 5.91
N VAL A 214 -9.23 -7.56 6.26
CA VAL A 214 -10.09 -6.47 6.79
C VAL A 214 -9.62 -6.02 8.18
N THR A 215 -9.21 -6.96 9.02
CA THR A 215 -8.68 -6.68 10.37
C THR A 215 -7.38 -5.90 10.29
N ASP A 216 -6.46 -6.34 9.43
CA ASP A 216 -5.17 -5.71 9.17
C ASP A 216 -5.34 -4.31 8.60
N HIS A 217 -6.25 -4.14 7.65
CA HIS A 217 -6.52 -2.84 7.07
C HIS A 217 -7.07 -1.84 8.10
N LYS A 218 -7.98 -2.29 8.99
CA LYS A 218 -8.46 -1.47 10.11
C LYS A 218 -7.30 -1.07 11.03
N LEU A 219 -6.47 -2.02 11.43
CA LEU A 219 -5.32 -1.77 12.31
C LEU A 219 -4.32 -0.77 11.70
N LEU A 220 -4.07 -0.88 10.39
CA LEU A 220 -3.21 0.05 9.66
C LEU A 220 -3.78 1.47 9.71
N LEU A 221 -5.08 1.63 9.43
CA LEU A 221 -5.73 2.93 9.43
C LEU A 221 -5.76 3.56 10.84
N GLU A 222 -5.95 2.76 11.89
CA GLU A 222 -5.86 3.24 13.29
C GLU A 222 -4.46 3.78 13.62
N LYS A 223 -3.40 3.11 13.14
CA LYS A 223 -2.02 3.58 13.32
C LYS A 223 -1.75 4.86 12.51
N GLN A 224 -2.16 4.90 11.26
CA GLN A 224 -2.03 6.07 10.39
C GLN A 224 -2.72 7.30 10.98
N MET A 225 -3.94 7.15 11.48
CA MET A 225 -4.68 8.23 12.13
C MET A 225 -3.93 8.79 13.35
N ARG A 226 -3.34 7.93 14.19
CA ARG A 226 -2.54 8.39 15.34
C ARG A 226 -1.31 9.16 14.88
N TRP A 227 -0.59 8.70 13.86
CA TRP A 227 0.57 9.43 13.33
C TRP A 227 0.21 10.79 12.74
N GLU A 228 -0.92 10.91 12.04
CA GLU A 228 -1.42 12.22 11.58
C GLU A 228 -1.67 13.20 12.73
N GLN A 229 -2.33 12.73 13.79
CA GLN A 229 -2.69 13.55 14.95
C GLN A 229 -1.46 13.89 15.81
N ASP A 230 -0.67 12.88 16.16
CA ASP A 230 0.42 12.99 17.13
C ASP A 230 1.67 13.61 16.53
N LEU A 231 2.01 13.30 15.27
CA LEU A 231 3.25 13.76 14.63
C LEU A 231 3.01 15.00 13.76
N LEU A 232 1.93 15.02 12.97
CA LEU A 232 1.71 16.09 12.00
C LEU A 232 0.81 17.20 12.54
N HIS A 233 0.18 16.99 13.70
CA HIS A 233 -0.80 17.90 14.30
C HIS A 233 -1.92 18.29 13.34
N ILE A 234 -2.21 17.40 12.37
CA ILE A 234 -3.30 17.59 11.42
C ILE A 234 -4.58 17.25 12.17
N SER A 235 -5.43 18.25 12.42
CA SER A 235 -6.79 17.98 12.90
C SER A 235 -7.47 17.10 11.86
N VAL A 236 -8.00 15.95 12.26
CA VAL A 236 -8.72 15.02 11.36
C VAL A 236 -10.22 15.35 11.36
N ASP A 237 -10.58 16.61 11.64
CA ASP A 237 -11.97 17.07 11.60
C ASP A 237 -12.48 17.23 10.17
N VAL A 238 -13.80 17.11 9.99
CA VAL A 238 -14.56 17.11 8.71
C VAL A 238 -14.27 18.31 7.77
N LYS A 239 -13.58 19.34 8.27
CA LYS A 239 -13.22 20.55 7.52
C LYS A 239 -11.73 20.67 7.21
N SER A 240 -10.88 19.81 7.77
CA SER A 240 -9.49 19.77 7.38
C SER A 240 -9.39 19.01 6.06
N GLU A 241 -8.66 19.60 5.14
CA GLU A 241 -8.44 18.99 3.86
C GLU A 241 -7.58 17.73 4.08
N LEU A 242 -8.17 16.55 3.87
CA LEU A 242 -7.46 15.28 3.69
C LEU A 242 -6.34 15.37 2.62
N HIS A 243 -6.24 16.48 1.89
CA HIS A 243 -5.23 16.80 0.90
C HIS A 243 -3.80 16.91 1.47
N ASP A 244 -3.65 17.26 2.76
CA ASP A 244 -2.34 17.40 3.41
C ASP A 244 -1.92 16.15 4.23
N SER A 245 -2.75 15.11 4.23
CA SER A 245 -2.43 13.84 4.90
C SER A 245 -1.30 13.12 4.15
N VAL A 246 -0.33 12.60 4.91
CA VAL A 246 0.81 11.83 4.40
C VAL A 246 0.61 10.33 4.63
N PHE A 247 -0.16 9.92 5.64
CA PHE A 247 -0.30 8.52 6.05
C PHE A 247 -1.64 7.90 5.70
N LEU A 248 -2.75 8.64 5.76
CA LEU A 248 -4.09 8.04 5.60
C LEU A 248 -4.25 7.38 4.24
N ASP A 249 -4.88 6.20 4.26
CA ASP A 249 -5.19 5.37 3.10
C ASP A 249 -3.98 4.91 2.28
N ARG A 250 -2.77 5.04 2.84
CA ARG A 250 -1.55 4.50 2.23
C ARG A 250 -1.45 3.00 2.47
N SER A 251 -0.82 2.29 1.54
CA SER A 251 -0.51 0.87 1.74
C SER A 251 0.49 0.70 2.89
N VAL A 252 0.66 -0.52 3.40
CA VAL A 252 1.71 -0.80 4.40
C VAL A 252 3.08 -0.33 3.92
N MET A 253 3.41 -0.58 2.64
CA MET A 253 4.71 -0.22 2.08
C MET A 253 4.86 1.29 1.92
N ASP A 254 3.84 2.00 1.44
CA ASP A 254 3.87 3.46 1.33
C ASP A 254 3.91 4.12 2.72
N THR A 255 3.27 3.51 3.72
CA THR A 255 3.34 3.97 5.11
C THR A 255 4.76 3.80 5.67
N ILE A 256 5.40 2.65 5.45
CA ILE A 256 6.81 2.42 5.81
C ILE A 256 7.70 3.45 5.12
N TYR A 257 7.51 3.67 3.82
CA TYR A 257 8.24 4.66 3.04
C TYR A 257 8.14 6.06 3.66
N ASN A 258 6.92 6.48 4.03
CA ASN A 258 6.67 7.80 4.61
C ASN A 258 7.26 7.93 6.02
N LEU A 259 7.17 6.88 6.85
CA LEU A 259 7.81 6.85 8.17
C LEU A 259 9.33 6.97 8.07
N VAL A 260 9.95 6.27 7.11
CA VAL A 260 11.39 6.34 6.86
C VAL A 260 11.80 7.75 6.42
N ALA A 261 11.09 8.31 5.43
CA ALA A 261 11.38 9.65 4.90
C ALA A 261 11.27 10.76 5.98
N LEU A 262 10.30 10.61 6.88
CA LEU A 262 10.04 11.61 7.91
C LEU A 262 10.93 11.44 9.16
N ALA A 263 11.56 10.27 9.36
CA ALA A 263 12.30 9.96 10.58
C ALA A 263 13.30 11.02 11.05
N PRO A 264 14.13 11.65 10.19
CA PRO A 264 15.11 12.64 10.63
C PRO A 264 14.54 13.89 11.29
N PHE A 265 13.23 14.15 11.16
CA PHE A 265 12.60 15.41 11.56
C PHE A 265 11.83 15.33 12.87
N PHE A 266 11.70 14.13 13.45
CA PHE A 266 10.95 13.91 14.68
C PHE A 266 11.86 13.41 15.80
N GLN A 267 11.55 13.81 17.03
CA GLN A 267 12.25 13.31 18.22
C GLN A 267 11.93 11.83 18.47
N THR A 268 10.70 11.42 18.17
CA THR A 268 10.32 10.02 18.13
C THR A 268 11.06 9.33 16.99
N ASN A 269 11.72 8.20 17.29
CA ASN A 269 12.46 7.46 16.29
C ASN A 269 11.50 6.73 15.33
N LEU A 270 11.01 7.43 14.31
CA LEU A 270 10.05 6.88 13.34
C LEU A 270 10.61 5.69 12.53
N MET A 271 11.93 5.49 12.52
CA MET A 271 12.51 4.25 11.98
C MET A 271 12.10 3.03 12.80
N VAL A 272 12.03 3.15 14.13
CA VAL A 272 11.55 2.06 14.99
C VAL A 272 10.07 1.80 14.75
N GLU A 273 9.27 2.84 14.53
CA GLU A 273 7.87 2.72 14.13
C GLU A 273 7.73 2.01 12.77
N ALA A 274 8.55 2.36 11.77
CA ALA A 274 8.57 1.70 10.47
C ALA A 274 8.91 0.20 10.58
N VAL A 275 9.89 -0.15 11.42
CA VAL A 275 10.25 -1.55 11.69
C VAL A 275 9.13 -2.29 12.42
N THR A 276 8.53 -1.68 13.44
CA THR A 276 7.41 -2.26 14.19
C THR A 276 6.20 -2.48 13.30
N LEU A 277 5.94 -1.55 12.37
CA LEU A 277 4.88 -1.68 11.38
C LEU A 277 5.16 -2.85 10.42
N ALA A 278 6.38 -2.96 9.91
CA ALA A 278 6.80 -4.04 9.02
C ALA A 278 6.67 -5.42 9.69
N GLU A 279 7.04 -5.53 10.97
CA GLU A 279 6.84 -6.73 11.77
C GLU A 279 5.35 -7.04 11.98
N THR A 280 4.54 -6.04 12.35
CA THR A 280 3.10 -6.22 12.59
C THR A 280 2.38 -6.82 11.38
N PHE A 281 2.75 -6.38 10.18
CA PHE A 281 2.13 -6.81 8.91
C PHE A 281 2.94 -7.87 8.16
N TRP A 282 3.92 -8.51 8.82
CA TRP A 282 4.75 -9.58 8.27
C TRP A 282 5.37 -9.24 6.92
N VAL A 283 5.80 -7.99 6.75
CA VAL A 283 6.47 -7.53 5.53
C VAL A 283 7.75 -8.33 5.37
N HIS A 284 8.00 -8.85 4.17
CA HIS A 284 9.21 -9.60 3.93
C HIS A 284 10.42 -8.68 4.16
N PRO A 285 11.43 -9.10 4.94
CA PRO A 285 12.56 -8.25 5.29
C PRO A 285 13.28 -7.61 4.06
N LYS A 286 13.41 -8.32 2.93
CA LYS A 286 13.92 -7.71 1.66
C LYS A 286 13.03 -6.57 1.14
N GLN A 287 11.71 -6.69 1.21
CA GLN A 287 10.77 -5.65 0.78
C GLN A 287 10.89 -4.40 1.66
N PHE A 288 11.06 -4.59 2.97
CA PHE A 288 11.33 -3.49 3.89
C PHE A 288 12.58 -2.70 3.48
N TRP A 289 13.71 -3.37 3.26
CA TRP A 289 14.95 -2.69 2.89
C TRP A 289 14.88 -2.00 1.53
N TRP A 290 14.28 -2.65 0.52
CA TRP A 290 14.06 -1.98 -0.76
C TRP A 290 13.24 -0.70 -0.59
N THR A 291 12.20 -0.75 0.21
CA THR A 291 11.36 0.43 0.51
C THR A 291 12.14 1.51 1.24
N ALA A 292 12.95 1.15 2.23
CA ALA A 292 13.78 2.10 2.96
C ALA A 292 14.87 2.76 2.08
N VAL A 293 15.50 1.98 1.20
CA VAL A 293 16.49 2.49 0.22
C VAL A 293 15.84 3.51 -0.71
N HIS A 294 14.71 3.15 -1.33
CA HIS A 294 14.00 4.06 -2.23
C HIS A 294 13.56 5.33 -1.50
N ALA A 295 13.01 5.22 -0.28
CA ALA A 295 12.64 6.37 0.52
C ALA A 295 13.82 7.33 0.73
N CYS A 296 14.99 6.81 1.13
CA CYS A 296 16.15 7.65 1.37
C CYS A 296 16.73 8.25 0.08
N VAL A 297 16.73 7.50 -1.02
CA VAL A 297 17.30 7.98 -2.29
C VAL A 297 16.40 9.03 -2.95
N ASP A 298 15.10 8.74 -3.05
CA ASP A 298 14.11 9.60 -3.69
C ASP A 298 13.92 10.91 -2.89
N MET A 299 14.05 10.85 -1.57
CA MET A 299 13.93 12.03 -0.69
C MET A 299 15.25 12.78 -0.49
N ASP A 300 16.36 12.34 -1.09
CA ASP A 300 17.69 12.96 -0.93
C ASP A 300 18.22 12.94 0.53
N GLN A 301 18.02 11.80 1.18
CA GLN A 301 18.39 11.52 2.57
C GLN A 301 19.36 10.35 2.64
N CYS A 302 20.37 10.32 1.77
CA CYS A 302 21.33 9.21 1.73
C CYS A 302 22.17 9.08 3.00
N GLU A 303 22.29 10.13 3.81
CA GLU A 303 22.91 10.07 5.14
C GLU A 303 22.12 9.17 6.08
N LEU A 304 20.79 9.23 6.00
CA LEU A 304 19.90 8.34 6.74
C LEU A 304 20.11 6.89 6.30
N LEU A 305 20.22 6.62 5.00
CA LEU A 305 20.51 5.30 4.45
C LEU A 305 21.83 4.71 4.99
N LEU A 306 22.90 5.50 4.95
CA LEU A 306 24.19 5.12 5.51
C LEU A 306 24.09 4.84 7.02
N TRP A 307 23.29 5.64 7.74
CA TRP A 307 23.08 5.46 9.18
C TRP A 307 22.27 4.21 9.50
N MET A 308 21.37 3.72 8.65
CA MET A 308 20.52 2.56 8.95
C MET A 308 21.11 1.22 8.50
N LEU A 309 21.93 1.20 7.46
CA LEU A 309 22.46 -0.06 6.92
C LEU A 309 23.25 -0.83 8.00
N PRO A 310 22.93 -2.12 8.23
CA PRO A 310 23.71 -2.98 9.10
C PRO A 310 25.01 -3.40 8.40
N GLN A 311 25.99 -3.89 9.17
CA GLN A 311 27.27 -4.38 8.62
C GLN A 311 27.09 -5.52 7.60
N LYS A 312 26.04 -6.32 7.77
CA LYS A 312 25.63 -7.37 6.83
C LYS A 312 24.20 -7.08 6.37
N PRO A 313 23.99 -6.26 5.34
CA PRO A 313 22.66 -5.97 4.83
C PRO A 313 22.10 -7.19 4.13
N MET A 314 20.78 -7.36 4.23
CA MET A 314 20.08 -8.47 3.60
C MET A 314 19.83 -8.24 2.10
N ILE A 315 19.86 -6.99 1.66
CA ILE A 315 19.98 -6.62 0.25
C ILE A 315 21.46 -6.38 -0.04
N THR A 316 21.95 -6.82 -1.21
CA THR A 316 23.36 -6.67 -1.53
C THR A 316 23.71 -5.20 -1.75
N LEU A 317 24.90 -4.80 -1.28
CA LEU A 317 25.33 -3.40 -1.36
C LEU A 317 25.46 -2.92 -2.82
N ARG A 318 25.77 -3.84 -3.74
CA ARG A 318 25.75 -3.58 -5.19
C ARG A 318 24.44 -2.99 -5.68
N HIS A 319 23.31 -3.55 -5.26
CA HIS A 319 21.99 -3.06 -5.64
C HIS A 319 21.72 -1.66 -5.08
N VAL A 320 22.13 -1.41 -3.83
CA VAL A 320 21.98 -0.09 -3.20
C VAL A 320 22.83 0.96 -3.94
N VAL A 321 24.09 0.64 -4.24
CA VAL A 321 25.00 1.51 -5.00
C VAL A 321 24.40 1.83 -6.38
N LYS A 322 23.92 0.82 -7.12
CA LYS A 322 23.29 1.01 -8.42
C LYS A 322 22.08 1.96 -8.34
N THR A 323 21.21 1.75 -7.34
CA THR A 323 20.04 2.62 -7.10
C THR A 323 20.45 4.07 -6.88
N CYS A 324 21.48 4.32 -6.05
CA CYS A 324 22.03 5.65 -5.85
C CYS A 324 22.59 6.26 -7.15
N LEU A 325 23.29 5.47 -7.96
CA LEU A 325 23.85 5.95 -9.24
C LEU A 325 22.77 6.30 -10.26
N GLU A 326 21.71 5.50 -10.37
CA GLU A 326 20.55 5.77 -11.24
C GLU A 326 19.87 7.09 -10.84
N ALA A 327 19.79 7.39 -9.54
CA ALA A 327 19.31 8.65 -8.99
C ALA A 327 20.36 9.78 -8.97
N LYS A 328 21.54 9.57 -9.59
CA LYS A 328 22.68 10.51 -9.64
C LYS A 328 23.23 10.94 -8.27
N LYS A 329 23.02 10.12 -7.23
CA LYS A 329 23.54 10.31 -5.87
C LYS A 329 24.95 9.74 -5.74
N ILE A 330 25.89 10.32 -6.50
CA ILE A 330 27.25 9.80 -6.66
C ILE A 330 28.03 9.74 -5.34
N ALA A 331 27.99 10.80 -4.53
CA ALA A 331 28.73 10.86 -3.25
C ALA A 331 28.27 9.78 -2.27
N ALA A 332 26.95 9.56 -2.19
CA ALA A 332 26.36 8.50 -1.39
C ALA A 332 26.75 7.10 -1.91
N ALA A 333 26.70 6.90 -3.23
CA ALA A 333 27.12 5.64 -3.85
C ALA A 333 28.59 5.32 -3.55
N GLU A 334 29.48 6.32 -3.57
CA GLU A 334 30.89 6.17 -3.21
C GLU A 334 31.06 5.82 -1.72
N ALA A 335 30.35 6.52 -0.83
CA ALA A 335 30.41 6.27 0.61
C ALA A 335 29.93 4.85 0.95
N LEU A 336 28.84 4.39 0.32
CA LEU A 336 28.33 3.03 0.46
C LEU A 336 29.36 2.01 -0.05
N ALA A 337 29.90 2.19 -1.25
CA ALA A 337 30.91 1.29 -1.80
C ALA A 337 32.12 1.12 -0.87
N LYS A 338 32.56 2.19 -0.18
CA LYS A 338 33.68 2.13 0.79
C LYS A 338 33.39 1.30 2.04
N GLN A 339 32.12 1.10 2.40
CA GLN A 339 31.71 0.29 3.55
C GLN A 339 31.77 -1.22 3.29
N GLU A 340 31.92 -1.64 2.03
CA GLU A 340 32.01 -3.07 1.68
C GLU A 340 33.24 -3.70 2.33
N PRO A 341 33.07 -4.69 3.26
CA PRO A 341 34.19 -5.36 3.90
C PRO A 341 35.05 -6.18 2.92
N ASN A 342 34.46 -6.72 1.86
CA ASN A 342 35.19 -7.50 0.87
C ASN A 342 36.01 -6.59 -0.06
N ALA A 343 37.34 -6.72 -0.05
CA ALA A 343 38.22 -5.86 -0.82
C ALA A 343 38.00 -5.94 -2.34
N THR A 344 37.71 -7.12 -2.88
CA THR A 344 37.45 -7.33 -4.31
C THR A 344 36.13 -6.68 -4.71
N GLU A 345 35.08 -6.95 -3.94
CA GLU A 345 33.73 -6.45 -4.19
C GLU A 345 33.68 -4.93 -4.03
N ARG A 346 34.37 -4.39 -3.02
CA ARG A 346 34.60 -2.94 -2.86
C ARG A 346 35.26 -2.32 -4.08
N ALA A 347 36.28 -2.95 -4.65
CA ALA A 347 36.95 -2.43 -5.84
C ALA A 347 36.02 -2.38 -7.06
N GLU A 348 35.18 -3.41 -7.24
CA GLU A 348 34.17 -3.45 -8.30
C GLU A 348 33.10 -2.36 -8.11
N LEU A 349 32.59 -2.18 -6.89
CA LEU A 349 31.62 -1.13 -6.58
C LEU A 349 32.20 0.27 -6.81
N LEU A 350 33.44 0.52 -6.37
CA LEU A 350 34.10 1.80 -6.63
C LEU A 350 34.37 2.03 -8.12
N GLN A 351 34.69 0.97 -8.88
CA GLN A 351 34.81 1.07 -10.33
C GLN A 351 33.48 1.44 -10.99
N MET A 352 32.37 0.86 -10.53
CA MET A 352 31.02 1.22 -10.98
C MET A 352 30.72 2.71 -10.76
N VAL A 353 31.04 3.22 -9.57
CA VAL A 353 30.87 4.65 -9.23
C VAL A 353 31.73 5.54 -10.13
N ARG A 354 33.01 5.20 -10.35
CA ARG A 354 33.91 5.96 -11.25
C ARG A 354 33.42 5.98 -12.69
N ARG A 355 32.87 4.86 -13.19
CA ARG A 355 32.30 4.82 -14.54
C ARG A 355 31.08 5.74 -14.67
N ALA A 356 30.24 5.78 -13.65
CA ALA A 356 29.06 6.66 -13.61
C ALA A 356 29.42 8.15 -13.47
N GLN A 357 30.57 8.48 -12.87
CA GLN A 357 31.09 9.85 -12.81
C GLN A 357 31.53 10.40 -14.18
N GLY A 358 31.77 9.52 -15.16
CA GLY A 358 32.30 9.89 -16.48
C GLY A 358 33.73 10.46 -16.42
N PRO A 359 34.39 10.67 -17.56
CA PRO A 359 35.67 11.35 -17.62
C PRO A 359 35.46 12.87 -17.41
N SER A 360 35.45 13.30 -16.16
CA SER A 360 35.59 14.71 -15.79
C SER A 360 36.69 14.84 -14.73
N ALA A 361 37.83 15.38 -15.17
CA ALA A 361 39.00 15.78 -14.39
C ALA A 361 39.98 14.66 -13.94
N THR A 362 40.58 13.96 -14.90
CA THR A 362 41.99 13.60 -14.78
C THR A 362 42.85 14.69 -15.43
N SER A 363 43.46 15.58 -14.64
CA SER A 363 44.84 16.02 -14.93
C SER A 363 45.74 14.76 -14.87
N PRO A 364 46.86 14.61 -15.61
CA PRO A 364 47.86 15.66 -15.90
C PRO A 364 48.52 15.58 -17.31
N THR A 365 49.15 16.66 -17.78
CA THR A 365 50.32 16.50 -18.67
C THR A 365 51.35 17.58 -18.39
N THR A 366 52.49 17.07 -17.96
CA THR A 366 53.80 17.68 -17.77
C THR A 366 54.18 18.56 -18.96
N ALA A 367 54.85 19.67 -18.65
CA ALA A 367 55.46 20.58 -19.59
C ALA A 367 56.29 19.83 -20.66
N ALA A 368 55.86 19.90 -21.92
CA ALA A 368 56.72 19.59 -23.05
C ALA A 368 57.64 20.78 -23.27
N ALA A 369 58.92 20.58 -22.93
CA ALA A 369 60.01 21.48 -23.28
C ALA A 369 60.04 21.72 -24.80
N LYS A 370 60.02 22.99 -25.21
CA LYS A 370 60.31 23.40 -26.59
C LYS A 370 61.75 22.99 -26.94
N PRO A 371 62.00 22.30 -28.07
CA PRO A 371 63.34 22.18 -28.60
C PRO A 371 63.81 23.53 -29.16
N GLN A 372 65.05 23.88 -28.83
CA GLN A 372 65.78 25.04 -29.36
C GLN A 372 65.88 24.98 -30.89
N SER A 373 65.52 26.10 -31.53
CA SER A 373 65.91 26.38 -32.92
C SER A 373 67.37 26.84 -32.96
N PRO A 374 68.20 26.34 -33.90
CA PRO A 374 69.55 26.84 -34.08
C PRO A 374 69.55 28.17 -34.84
N ALA A 375 70.47 29.05 -34.45
CA ALA A 375 70.73 30.35 -35.06
C ALA A 375 71.18 30.23 -36.54
N PRO A 376 70.87 31.23 -37.39
CA PRO A 376 71.45 31.30 -38.72
C PRO A 376 72.77 32.09 -38.67
N SER A 377 73.86 31.47 -39.10
CA SER A 377 75.07 32.19 -39.54
C SER A 377 75.22 32.07 -41.05
N THR A 378 75.00 33.21 -41.71
CA THR A 378 75.67 33.74 -42.92
C THR A 378 76.41 32.77 -43.85
N GLN A 379 76.08 32.80 -45.14
CA GLN A 379 77.05 33.08 -46.23
C GLN A 379 76.34 33.36 -47.58
N SER A 380 76.71 34.51 -48.17
CA SER A 380 76.94 34.87 -49.58
C SER A 380 76.22 34.08 -50.70
N ILE A 381 75.52 34.69 -51.66
CA ILE A 381 75.94 35.68 -52.69
C ILE A 381 74.76 36.57 -53.06
#